data_AF-D3AXK6-F1
#
_entry.id   AF-D3AXK6-F1
#
_cell.length_a   1.000
_cell.length_b   1.000
_cell.length_c   1.000
_cell.angle_alpha   90.00
_cell.angle_beta   90.00
_cell.angle_gamma   90.00
#
_symmetry.space_group_name_H-M   'P 1'
#
loop_
_entity.id
_entity.type
_entity.pdbx_description
1 polymer ?
#
loop_
_entity_poly.entity_id
_entity_poly.type
_entity_poly.pdbx_seq_one_letter_code
_entity_poly.pdbx_strand_id
1 'polypeptide(L)'
;MSSSSLSTIVKLKVNVHPNAKQSSVVSVNELADSVDIRISQPPTEGRANEEVIEYLSEQQTNVYALDPVYQEKTYSSRARTQK
;
A
#
# COMPACT_ATOMS: atom_id res chain seq x y z
N MET A 1 13.90 -25.64 8.77
CA MET A 1 13.88 -25.14 7.38
C MET A 1 13.41 -23.70 7.44
N SER A 2 14.30 -22.75 7.20
CA SER A 2 13.99 -21.32 7.28
C SER A 2 13.17 -20.94 6.06
N SER A 3 11.90 -20.60 6.27
CA SER A 3 11.02 -20.01 5.26
C SER A 3 11.56 -18.63 4.90
N SER A 4 12.33 -18.54 3.82
CA SER A 4 12.74 -17.27 3.23
C SER A 4 11.51 -16.66 2.56
N SER A 5 10.80 -15.77 3.25
CA SER A 5 9.77 -14.94 2.63
C SER A 5 10.39 -14.17 1.47
N LEU A 6 10.00 -14.49 0.24
CA LEU A 6 10.40 -13.74 -0.94
C LEU A 6 9.82 -12.32 -0.81
N SER A 7 10.63 -11.37 -0.37
CA SER A 7 10.27 -9.95 -0.39
C SER A 7 10.23 -9.50 -1.84
N THR A 8 9.04 -9.32 -2.40
CA THR A 8 8.87 -8.72 -3.72
C THR A 8 9.27 -7.25 -3.64
N ILE A 9 10.37 -6.90 -4.30
CA ILE A 9 10.83 -5.51 -4.39
C ILE A 9 10.21 -4.89 -5.65
N VAL A 10 9.39 -3.86 -5.46
CA VAL A 10 8.82 -3.06 -6.55
C VAL A 10 9.63 -1.77 -6.69
N LYS A 11 10.02 -1.42 -7.92
CA LYS A 11 10.61 -0.12 -8.23
C LYS A 11 9.53 0.78 -8.82
N LEU A 12 9.32 1.94 -8.19
CA LEU A 12 8.35 2.94 -8.63
C LEU A 12 9.06 4.26 -8.90
N LYS A 13 8.77 4.89 -10.04
CA LYS A 13 9.22 6.26 -10.30
C LYS A 13 8.21 7.23 -9.71
N VAL A 14 8.68 8.19 -8.91
CA VAL A 14 7.80 9.15 -8.23
C VAL A 14 8.26 10.57 -8.57
N ASN A 15 7.31 11.40 -9.01
CA ASN A 15 7.50 12.83 -9.22
C ASN A 15 6.90 13.57 -8.02
N VAL A 16 7.74 14.23 -7.23
CA VAL A 16 7.34 14.88 -5.99
C VAL A 16 7.18 16.38 -6.20
N HIS A 17 6.01 16.91 -5.82
CA HIS A 17 5.64 18.31 -5.86
C HIS A 17 5.50 18.85 -4.41
N PRO A 18 6.57 19.41 -3.82
CA PRO A 18 6.62 19.84 -2.42
C PRO A 18 5.89 21.18 -2.20
N ASN A 19 5.72 21.57 -0.93
CA ASN A 19 4.95 22.76 -0.50
C ASN A 19 3.47 22.74 -0.90
N ALA A 20 2.87 21.56 -1.03
CA ALA A 20 1.43 21.45 -1.24
C ALA A 20 0.68 21.83 0.04
N LYS A 21 -0.59 22.24 -0.08
CA LYS A 21 -1.42 22.48 1.11
C LYS A 21 -1.70 21.19 1.90
N GLN A 22 -1.71 20.05 1.22
CA GLN A 22 -1.96 18.74 1.77
C GLN A 22 -1.26 17.69 0.91
N SER A 23 -0.79 16.61 1.54
CA SER A 23 -0.15 15.48 0.89
C SER A 23 -1.18 14.58 0.20
N SER A 24 -0.98 14.30 -1.08
CA SER A 24 -1.90 13.48 -1.89
C SER A 24 -1.27 12.94 -3.16
N VAL A 25 -1.74 11.76 -3.60
CA VAL A 25 -1.48 11.27 -4.97
C VAL A 25 -2.33 12.05 -5.96
N VAL A 26 -1.69 12.64 -6.97
CA VAL A 26 -2.36 13.48 -7.99
C VAL A 26 -2.75 12.65 -9.20
N SER A 27 -1.83 11.82 -9.69
CA SER A 27 -2.04 10.98 -10.86
C SER A 27 -1.08 9.80 -10.90
N VAL A 28 -1.55 8.69 -11.47
CA VAL A 28 -0.72 7.56 -11.85
C VAL A 28 -0.62 7.57 -13.37
N ASN A 29 0.60 7.68 -13.89
CA ASN A 29 0.87 7.61 -15.32
C ASN A 29 1.32 6.20 -15.68
N GLU A 30 0.38 5.39 -16.15
CA GLU A 30 0.62 3.99 -16.56
C GLU A 30 1.52 3.88 -17.80
N LEU A 31 1.58 4.93 -18.64
CA LEU A 31 2.42 4.92 -19.84
C LEU A 31 3.90 5.22 -19.54
N ALA A 32 4.16 5.96 -18.46
CA ALA A 32 5.49 6.40 -18.06
C ALA A 32 5.99 5.74 -16.76
N ASP A 33 5.24 4.76 -16.24
CA ASP A 33 5.46 4.08 -14.96
C ASP A 33 5.79 5.04 -13.81
N SER A 34 5.12 6.20 -13.77
CA SER A 34 5.40 7.27 -12.82
C SER A 34 4.17 7.72 -12.05
N VAL A 35 4.36 8.05 -10.78
CA VAL A 35 3.31 8.59 -9.92
C VAL A 35 3.64 10.02 -9.54
N ASP A 36 2.69 10.94 -9.73
CA ASP A 36 2.80 12.32 -9.30
C ASP A 36 2.20 12.47 -7.90
N ILE A 37 3.00 12.94 -6.96
CA ILE A 37 2.63 13.08 -5.55
C ILE A 37 2.87 14.52 -5.12
N ARG A 38 1.87 15.10 -4.45
CA ARG A 38 1.98 16.36 -3.74
C ARG A 38 2.28 16.09 -2.28
N ILE A 39 3.19 16.86 -1.71
CA ILE A 39 3.71 16.66 -0.36
C ILE A 39 3.74 18.01 0.35
N SER A 40 3.31 18.03 1.61
CA SER A 40 3.10 19.28 2.34
C SER A 40 4.41 19.94 2.78
N GLN A 41 5.41 19.13 3.09
CA GLN A 41 6.73 19.59 3.54
C GLN A 41 7.50 20.31 2.43
N PRO A 42 8.36 21.26 2.80
CA PRO A 42 9.24 21.95 1.88
C PRO A 42 10.39 21.05 1.37
N PRO A 43 10.98 21.36 0.20
CA PRO A 43 12.14 20.65 -0.34
C PRO A 43 13.45 21.10 0.33
N THR A 44 13.43 21.28 1.65
CA THR A 44 14.58 21.70 2.45
C THR A 44 14.99 20.58 3.37
N GLU A 45 16.29 20.37 3.53
CA GLU A 45 16.86 19.40 4.48
C GLU A 45 16.36 17.96 4.29
N GLY A 46 15.87 17.59 3.10
CA GLY A 46 15.33 16.25 2.84
C GLY A 46 13.94 15.97 3.42
N ARG A 47 13.30 16.94 4.08
CA ARG A 47 11.98 16.76 4.73
C ARG A 47 10.89 16.25 3.79
N ALA A 48 10.85 16.77 2.56
CA ALA A 48 9.93 16.27 1.54
C ALA A 48 10.17 14.78 1.21
N ASN A 49 11.41 14.30 1.24
CA ASN A 49 11.71 12.89 0.97
C ASN A 49 11.25 12.00 2.14
N GLU A 50 11.46 12.46 3.37
CA GLU A 50 11.00 11.77 4.57
C GLU A 50 9.47 11.63 4.57
N GLU A 51 8.74 12.70 4.28
CA GLU A 51 7.28 12.67 4.20
C GLU A 51 6.78 11.79 3.05
N VAL A 52 7.47 11.71 1.91
CA VAL A 52 7.11 10.77 0.83
C VAL A 52 7.18 9.32 1.30
N ILE A 53 8.25 8.96 2.03
CA ILE A 53 8.43 7.60 2.54
C ILE A 53 7.36 7.28 3.57
N GLU A 54 7.09 8.19 4.50
CA GLU A 54 6.05 8.05 5.52
C GLU A 54 4.67 7.90 4.86
N TYR A 55 4.30 8.82 3.97
CA TYR A 55 3.04 8.81 3.26
C TYR A 55 2.81 7.51 2.49
N LEU A 56 3.80 7.04 1.71
CA LEU A 56 3.67 5.78 0.96
C LEU A 56 3.58 4.55 1.87
N SER A 57 4.28 4.55 3.01
CA SER A 57 4.24 3.46 3.99
C SER A 57 2.88 3.37 4.68
N GLU A 58 2.27 4.51 5.01
CA GLU A 58 0.92 4.58 5.58
C GLU A 58 -0.14 4.11 4.59
N GLN A 59 -0.06 4.54 3.32
CA GLN A 59 -1.00 4.09 2.29
C GLN A 59 -0.92 2.57 2.07
N GLN A 60 0.28 1.97 2.12
CA GLN A 60 0.44 0.51 2.02
C GLN A 60 -0.12 -0.24 3.22
N THR A 61 -0.07 0.32 4.42
CA THR A 61 -0.64 -0.30 5.63
C THR A 61 -2.15 -0.54 5.47
N ASN A 62 -2.85 0.32 4.73
CA ASN A 62 -4.26 0.11 4.39
C ASN A 62 -4.52 -1.01 3.37
N VAL A 63 -3.51 -1.42 2.58
CA VAL A 63 -3.64 -2.51 1.60
C VAL A 63 -3.40 -3.87 2.26
N TYR A 64 -2.51 -3.96 3.24
CA TYR A 64 -2.29 -5.18 4.03
C TYR A 64 -3.45 -5.52 4.99
N ALA A 65 -4.41 -4.61 5.18
CA ALA A 65 -5.67 -4.92 5.86
C ALA A 65 -6.61 -5.83 5.04
N LEU A 66 -6.24 -6.19 3.80
CA LEU A 66 -7.05 -7.01 2.90
C LEU A 66 -6.55 -8.45 2.68
N ASP A 67 -5.70 -8.99 3.55
CA ASP A 67 -5.44 -10.44 3.59
C ASP A 67 -6.25 -11.16 4.70
N PRO A 68 -7.54 -11.51 4.48
CA PRO A 68 -8.21 -12.53 5.28
C PRO A 68 -7.79 -13.92 4.77
N VAL A 69 -6.57 -14.34 5.07
CA VAL A 69 -6.13 -15.70 4.75
C VAL A 69 -6.71 -16.67 5.79
N TYR A 70 -7.60 -17.54 5.28
CA TYR A 70 -8.37 -18.64 5.92
C TYR A 70 -9.74 -18.32 6.51
N GLN A 71 -10.77 -18.31 5.65
CA GLN A 71 -12.01 -18.97 6.00
C GLN A 71 -11.81 -20.49 5.92
N GLU A 72 -11.63 -21.16 7.05
CA GLU A 72 -11.82 -22.60 7.11
C GLU A 72 -13.30 -22.92 6.87
N LYS A 73 -13.57 -23.48 5.69
CA LYS A 73 -14.83 -24.12 5.36
C LYS A 73 -14.97 -25.40 6.16
N THR A 74 -15.53 -25.33 7.36
CA THR A 74 -16.07 -26.53 8.00
C THR A 74 -17.51 -26.74 7.53
N TYR A 75 -17.65 -27.38 6.37
CA TYR A 75 -18.87 -28.09 6.01
C TYR A 75 -19.05 -29.24 7.01
N SER A 76 -19.78 -29.02 8.10
CA SER A 76 -20.36 -30.12 8.86
C SER A 76 -21.65 -30.58 8.18
N SER A 77 -21.48 -31.44 7.19
CA SER A 77 -22.57 -32.20 6.59
C SER A 77 -22.86 -33.46 7.42
N ARG A 78 -23.81 -33.38 8.36
CA ARG A 78 -24.67 -34.49 8.78
C ARG A 78 -26.04 -33.89 9.16
N ALA A 79 -26.95 -33.84 8.20
CA ALA A 79 -27.98 -34.85 7.98
C ALA A 79 -29.22 -34.61 8.85
N ARG A 80 -30.29 -34.16 8.17
CA ARG A 80 -31.72 -34.41 8.39
C ARG A 80 -32.08 -35.24 9.63
N THR A 81 -33.11 -34.85 10.38
CA THR A 81 -34.46 -35.41 10.23
C THR A 81 -35.50 -34.45 10.84
N GLN A 82 -36.64 -34.32 10.15
CA GLN A 82 -37.87 -33.68 10.57
C GLN A 82 -38.50 -34.37 11.79
N LYS A 83 -39.08 -33.62 12.73
CA LYS A 83 -40.52 -33.61 13.00
C LYS A 83 -40.88 -32.56 14.06
#